data_AF-A0A7S2B7Q2-F1
#
_entry.id   AF-A0A7S2B7Q2-F1
#
_cell.length_a   1.000
_cell.length_b   1.000
_cell.length_c   1.000
_cell.angle_alpha   90.00
_cell.angle_beta   90.00
_cell.angle_gamma   90.00
#
_symmetry.space_group_name_H-M   'P 1'
#
loop_
_entity.id
_entity.type
_entity.pdbx_description
1 polymer ?
#
loop_
_entity_poly.entity_id
_entity_poly.type
_entity_poly.pdbx_seq_one_letter_code
_entity_poly.pdbx_strand_id
1 'polypeptide(L)'
;LEGSTMSDALKQILTDKAAFVKGRIDANQLPTPQQLSSFITAMTVEIGPLMRAVPYEVKRLVGRGYAYIGWDPRSNKAIVRQPPATAKVYDFLSKALQKIEEYEAQIHAKVTPSAGELDDLSLATQRLWDLDFQRLVPGVDYEIQLQSDKKPYAVGDSADLPLFKYVKPDVLQRPLWSAFIALLDNYEAAAGQAERVTRQEEQENARFLSEVFKNPCMKYAHRYLVKKGKAPANETQFKNQLLELWFGLYRRVVENDSSGFEHVFVGESKN
;
A
#
# COMPACT_ATOMS: atom_id res chain seq x y z
N LEU A 1 -19.15 -10.01 2.17
CA LEU A 1 -18.78 -8.74 2.81
C LEU A 1 -17.45 -8.33 2.19
N GLU A 2 -17.56 -7.57 1.10
CA GLU A 2 -16.42 -7.01 0.39
C GLU A 2 -15.56 -6.24 1.39
N GLY A 3 -14.25 -6.47 1.35
CA GLY A 3 -13.31 -5.88 2.30
C GLY A 3 -13.43 -4.37 2.24
N SER A 4 -14.15 -3.80 3.21
CA SER A 4 -14.23 -2.36 3.44
C SER A 4 -12.81 -1.85 3.57
N THR A 5 -12.32 -1.25 2.49
CA THR A 5 -11.00 -0.66 2.50
C THR A 5 -11.09 0.62 3.33
N MET A 6 -10.00 1.03 3.98
CA MET A 6 -9.96 2.33 4.67
C MET A 6 -10.29 3.50 3.72
N SER A 7 -10.15 3.29 2.39
CA SER A 7 -10.63 4.20 1.35
C SER A 7 -12.16 4.30 1.31
N ASP A 8 -12.88 3.19 1.50
CA ASP A 8 -14.35 3.15 1.55
C ASP A 8 -14.87 3.85 2.80
N ALA A 9 -14.22 3.68 3.95
CA ALA A 9 -14.56 4.43 5.16
C ALA A 9 -14.36 5.95 4.96
N LEU A 10 -13.26 6.37 4.31
CA LEU A 10 -13.02 7.77 4.00
C LEU A 10 -14.08 8.32 3.03
N LYS A 11 -14.38 7.59 1.96
CA LYS A 11 -15.44 7.96 1.00
C LYS A 11 -16.78 8.09 1.69
N GLN A 12 -17.15 7.14 2.55
CA GLN A 12 -18.42 7.18 3.29
C GLN A 12 -18.54 8.45 4.13
N ILE A 13 -17.50 8.78 4.92
CA ILE A 13 -17.48 10.01 5.71
C ILE A 13 -17.63 11.24 4.80
N LEU A 14 -16.82 11.35 3.75
CA LEU A 14 -16.87 12.49 2.83
C LEU A 14 -18.25 12.62 2.16
N THR A 15 -18.88 11.50 1.78
CA THR A 15 -20.23 11.45 1.20
C THR A 15 -21.28 11.95 2.18
N ASP A 16 -21.27 11.45 3.41
CA ASP A 16 -22.23 11.85 4.45
C ASP A 16 -22.08 13.34 4.79
N LYS A 17 -20.84 13.83 4.91
CA LYS A 17 -20.55 15.25 5.12
C LYS A 17 -21.01 16.09 3.93
N ALA A 18 -20.76 15.65 2.70
CA ALA A 18 -21.18 16.36 1.49
C ALA A 18 -22.71 16.45 1.40
N ALA A 19 -23.41 15.35 1.65
CA ALA A 19 -24.87 15.28 1.66
C ALA A 19 -25.47 16.20 2.73
N PHE A 20 -24.90 16.21 3.94
CA PHE A 20 -25.32 17.12 5.01
C PHE A 20 -25.19 18.59 4.59
N VAL A 21 -24.03 19.00 4.06
CA VAL A 21 -23.81 20.39 3.64
C VAL A 21 -24.73 20.76 2.47
N LYS A 22 -24.92 19.84 1.50
CA LYS A 22 -25.84 20.04 0.39
C LYS A 22 -27.27 20.26 0.86
N GLY A 23 -27.77 19.43 1.78
CA GLY A 23 -29.12 19.57 2.33
C GLY A 23 -29.33 20.92 3.03
N ARG A 24 -28.31 21.48 3.68
CA ARG A 24 -28.36 22.83 4.26
C ARG A 24 -28.41 23.94 3.20
N ILE A 25 -27.66 23.79 2.11
CA ILE A 25 -27.69 24.71 0.98
C ILE A 25 -29.07 24.68 0.31
N ASP A 26 -29.59 23.49 0.00
CA ASP A 26 -30.87 23.29 -0.68
C ASP A 26 -32.06 23.79 0.15
N ALA A 27 -31.99 23.65 1.48
CA ALA A 27 -32.99 24.18 2.41
C ALA A 27 -32.85 25.70 2.70
N ASN A 28 -31.87 26.38 2.09
CA ASN A 28 -31.50 27.76 2.38
C ASN A 28 -31.22 28.02 3.88
N GLN A 29 -30.70 27.01 4.59
CA GLN A 29 -30.36 27.03 6.02
C GLN A 29 -28.85 27.05 6.21
N LEU A 30 -28.20 28.15 5.79
CA LEU A 30 -26.74 28.25 5.82
C LEU A 30 -26.20 28.27 7.26
N PRO A 31 -25.24 27.40 7.62
CA PRO A 31 -24.61 27.40 8.93
C PRO A 31 -23.90 28.73 9.24
N THR A 32 -23.87 29.11 10.51
CA THR A 32 -23.04 30.23 10.96
C THR A 32 -21.55 29.89 10.79
N PRO A 33 -20.66 30.90 10.73
CA PRO A 33 -19.20 30.69 10.72
C PRO A 33 -18.71 29.73 11.81
N GLN A 34 -19.24 29.85 13.02
CA GLN A 34 -18.85 29.02 14.15
C GLN A 34 -19.32 27.57 13.98
N GLN A 35 -20.56 27.38 13.51
CA GLN A 35 -21.09 26.04 13.21
C GLN A 35 -20.26 25.36 12.12
N LEU A 36 -19.89 26.10 11.07
CA LEU A 36 -19.08 25.56 9.99
C LEU A 36 -17.65 25.24 10.44
N SER A 37 -17.04 26.09 11.28
CA SER A 37 -15.75 25.79 11.88
C SER A 37 -15.81 24.52 12.72
N SER A 38 -16.82 24.37 13.59
CA SER A 38 -17.01 23.15 14.38
C SER A 38 -17.21 21.90 13.51
N PHE A 39 -17.96 22.04 12.42
CA PHE A 39 -18.15 20.97 11.44
C PHE A 39 -16.83 20.53 10.80
N ILE A 40 -16.00 21.46 10.33
CA ILE A 40 -14.70 21.15 9.72
C ILE A 40 -13.74 20.57 10.76
N THR A 41 -13.73 21.10 11.99
CA THR A 41 -12.94 20.55 13.10
C THR A 41 -13.28 19.09 13.36
N ALA A 42 -14.58 18.77 13.48
CA ALA A 42 -15.06 17.42 13.73
C ALA A 42 -14.70 16.47 12.58
N MET A 43 -14.94 16.90 11.34
CA MET A 43 -14.57 16.14 10.15
C MET A 43 -13.05 15.87 10.08
N THR A 44 -12.22 16.86 10.40
CA THR A 44 -10.74 16.72 10.38
C THR A 44 -10.28 15.66 11.37
N VAL A 45 -10.88 15.63 12.56
CA VAL A 45 -10.62 14.59 13.58
C VAL A 45 -11.06 13.22 13.07
N GLU A 46 -12.23 13.13 12.45
CA GLU A 46 -12.81 11.87 11.96
C GLU A 46 -11.99 11.24 10.84
N ILE A 47 -11.55 12.04 9.86
CA ILE A 47 -10.77 11.51 8.72
C ILE A 47 -9.29 11.32 9.04
N GLY A 48 -8.75 12.02 10.05
CA GLY A 48 -7.33 12.05 10.38
C GLY A 48 -6.66 10.67 10.50
N PRO A 49 -7.23 9.71 11.25
CA PRO A 49 -6.71 8.33 11.33
C PRO A 49 -6.68 7.62 9.97
N LEU A 50 -7.72 7.82 9.15
CA LEU A 50 -7.84 7.20 7.82
C LEU A 50 -6.79 7.74 6.84
N MET A 51 -6.45 9.03 6.95
CA MET A 51 -5.44 9.67 6.09
C MET A 51 -4.05 9.02 6.20
N ARG A 52 -3.76 8.24 7.23
CA ARG A 52 -2.49 7.49 7.33
C ARG A 52 -2.45 6.29 6.37
N ALA A 53 -3.59 5.64 6.17
CA ALA A 53 -3.70 4.37 5.43
C ALA A 53 -4.08 4.53 3.95
N VAL A 54 -4.52 5.70 3.52
CA VAL A 54 -4.89 5.95 2.11
C VAL A 54 -3.66 6.22 1.21
N PRO A 55 -3.74 5.95 -0.11
CA PRO A 55 -2.65 6.24 -1.05
C PRO A 55 -2.22 7.72 -1.03
N TYR A 56 -0.94 7.99 -1.31
CA TYR A 56 -0.39 9.35 -1.31
C TYR A 56 -1.20 10.32 -2.17
N GLU A 57 -1.66 9.88 -3.35
CA GLU A 57 -2.47 10.72 -4.22
C GLU A 57 -3.80 11.14 -3.59
N VAL A 58 -4.47 10.23 -2.88
CA VAL A 58 -5.67 10.57 -2.09
C VAL A 58 -5.33 11.57 -0.98
N LYS A 59 -4.19 11.40 -0.29
CA LYS A 59 -3.72 12.38 0.72
C LYS A 59 -3.51 13.76 0.10
N ARG A 60 -2.90 13.82 -1.07
CA ARG A 60 -2.62 15.07 -1.81
C ARG A 60 -3.92 15.76 -2.24
N LEU A 61 -4.91 14.99 -2.70
CA LEU A 61 -6.23 15.51 -3.10
C LEU A 61 -6.97 16.14 -1.92
N VAL A 62 -7.08 15.40 -0.81
CA VAL A 62 -7.73 15.90 0.42
C VAL A 62 -6.98 17.12 0.97
N GLY A 63 -5.65 17.10 0.98
CA GLY A 63 -4.82 18.22 1.43
C GLY A 63 -5.02 19.51 0.61
N ARG A 64 -5.13 19.40 -0.73
CA ARG A 64 -5.47 20.54 -1.59
C ARG A 64 -6.86 21.09 -1.30
N GLY A 65 -7.81 20.23 -0.96
CA GLY A 65 -9.16 20.62 -0.59
C GLY A 65 -9.22 21.42 0.71
N TYR A 66 -8.47 21.00 1.74
CA TYR A 66 -8.29 21.79 2.97
C TYR A 66 -7.68 23.17 2.70
N ALA A 67 -6.63 23.24 1.88
CA ALA A 67 -6.03 24.51 1.47
C ALA A 67 -7.03 25.41 0.73
N TYR A 68 -7.88 24.84 -0.13
CA TYR A 68 -8.91 25.56 -0.88
C TYR A 68 -9.98 26.20 0.02
N ILE A 69 -10.37 25.53 1.11
CA ILE A 69 -11.28 26.10 2.11
C ILE A 69 -10.54 26.97 3.15
N GLY A 70 -9.23 27.15 3.02
CA GLY A 70 -8.43 27.95 3.95
C GLY A 70 -8.32 27.35 5.34
N TRP A 71 -8.24 26.02 5.44
CA TRP A 71 -8.13 25.28 6.70
C TRP A 71 -6.82 24.49 6.73
N ASP A 72 -6.13 24.53 7.87
CA ASP A 72 -4.96 23.71 8.10
C ASP A 72 -5.35 22.45 8.87
N PRO A 73 -5.29 21.26 8.26
CA PRO A 73 -5.66 20.02 8.91
C PRO A 73 -4.67 19.57 9.98
N ARG A 74 -3.45 20.14 10.02
CA ARG A 74 -2.43 19.80 11.03
C ARG A 74 -2.71 20.51 12.36
N SER A 75 -2.92 21.82 12.30
CA SER A 75 -3.30 22.62 13.48
C SER A 75 -4.80 22.56 13.78
N ASN A 76 -5.60 22.01 12.86
CA ASN A 76 -7.05 21.93 12.87
C ASN A 76 -7.71 23.31 13.09
N LYS A 77 -7.24 24.31 12.33
CA LYS A 77 -7.66 25.72 12.43
C LYS A 77 -7.75 26.37 11.06
N ALA A 78 -8.53 27.45 10.98
CA ALA A 78 -8.56 28.31 9.82
C ALA A 78 -7.22 29.05 9.63
N ILE A 79 -6.76 29.11 8.39
CA ILE A 79 -5.53 29.81 7.95
C ILE A 79 -5.84 31.30 7.68
N VAL A 80 -7.09 31.60 7.32
CA VAL A 80 -7.58 32.95 6.98
C VAL A 80 -8.56 33.46 8.03
N ARG A 81 -8.61 34.78 8.23
CA ARG A 81 -9.50 35.44 9.20
C ARG A 81 -10.99 35.31 8.85
N GLN A 82 -11.31 35.13 7.57
CA GLN A 82 -12.68 34.90 7.15
C GLN A 82 -12.99 33.40 7.14
N PRO A 83 -14.15 32.99 7.70
CA PRO A 83 -14.59 31.60 7.68
C PRO A 83 -14.82 31.13 6.24
N PRO A 84 -14.61 29.83 5.95
CA PRO A 84 -14.94 29.29 4.63
C PRO A 84 -16.42 29.49 4.32
N ALA A 85 -16.76 29.74 3.06
CA ALA A 85 -18.16 29.75 2.64
C ALA A 85 -18.71 28.31 2.65
N THR A 86 -19.97 28.11 3.05
CA THR A 86 -20.64 26.80 3.02
C THR A 86 -20.55 26.15 1.63
N ALA A 87 -20.71 26.95 0.57
CA ALA A 87 -20.54 26.50 -0.81
C ALA A 87 -19.12 26.00 -1.12
N LYS A 88 -18.07 26.64 -0.57
CA LYS A 88 -16.68 26.17 -0.75
C LYS A 88 -16.44 24.86 -0.02
N VAL A 89 -17.05 24.66 1.15
CA VAL A 89 -16.96 23.39 1.88
C VAL A 89 -17.65 22.28 1.08
N TYR A 90 -18.85 22.53 0.55
CA TYR A 90 -19.51 21.56 -0.32
C TYR A 90 -18.68 21.24 -1.57
N ASP A 91 -18.17 22.26 -2.25
CA ASP A 91 -17.33 22.13 -3.45
C ASP A 91 -16.05 21.34 -3.18
N PHE A 92 -15.42 21.55 -2.02
CA PHE A 92 -14.30 20.71 -1.58
C PHE A 92 -14.73 19.25 -1.46
N LEU A 93 -15.78 18.96 -0.69
CA LEU A 93 -16.19 17.58 -0.40
C LEU A 93 -16.59 16.84 -1.67
N SER A 94 -17.39 17.46 -2.53
CA SER A 94 -17.84 16.86 -3.78
C SER A 94 -16.69 16.60 -4.76
N LYS A 95 -15.78 17.57 -4.95
CA LYS A 95 -14.61 17.39 -5.81
C LYS A 95 -13.62 16.39 -5.24
N ALA A 96 -13.44 16.33 -3.93
CA ALA A 96 -12.58 15.35 -3.29
C ALA A 96 -13.11 13.93 -3.54
N LEU A 97 -14.41 13.71 -3.33
CA LEU A 97 -15.09 12.44 -3.63
C LEU A 97 -14.90 12.05 -5.10
N GLN A 98 -15.28 12.93 -6.02
CA GLN A 98 -15.17 12.69 -7.45
C GLN A 98 -13.74 12.28 -7.85
N LYS A 99 -12.72 13.01 -7.36
CA LYS A 99 -11.33 12.71 -7.71
C LYS A 99 -10.82 11.42 -7.08
N ILE A 100 -11.31 11.06 -5.88
CA ILE A 100 -10.99 9.77 -5.27
C ILE A 100 -11.59 8.64 -6.11
N GLU A 101 -12.86 8.76 -6.53
CA GLU A 101 -13.53 7.79 -7.38
C GLU A 101 -12.86 7.66 -8.75
N GLU A 102 -12.49 8.78 -9.39
CA GLU A 102 -11.75 8.79 -10.66
C GLU A 102 -10.39 8.10 -10.52
N TYR A 103 -9.66 8.39 -9.43
CA TYR A 103 -8.38 7.73 -9.14
C TYR A 103 -8.56 6.22 -8.95
N GLU A 104 -9.55 5.80 -8.15
CA GLU A 104 -9.85 4.40 -7.93
C GLU A 104 -10.29 3.70 -9.21
N ALA A 105 -11.11 4.34 -10.05
CA ALA A 105 -11.52 3.82 -11.35
C ALA A 105 -10.33 3.66 -12.30
N GLN A 106 -9.39 4.61 -12.32
CA GLN A 106 -8.16 4.51 -13.09
C GLN A 106 -7.28 3.36 -12.62
N ILE A 107 -7.09 3.21 -11.30
CA ILE A 107 -6.35 2.08 -10.75
C ILE A 107 -7.06 0.77 -11.08
N HIS A 108 -8.39 0.70 -10.91
CA HIS A 108 -9.21 -0.46 -11.23
C HIS A 108 -9.08 -0.88 -12.70
N ALA A 109 -9.11 0.08 -13.61
CA ALA A 109 -8.90 -0.16 -15.04
C ALA A 109 -7.49 -0.72 -15.29
N LYS A 110 -6.46 -0.12 -14.68
CA LYS A 110 -5.06 -0.58 -14.85
C LYS A 110 -4.78 -1.96 -14.25
N VAL A 111 -5.49 -2.39 -13.21
CA VAL A 111 -5.31 -3.72 -12.62
C VAL A 111 -6.12 -4.82 -13.31
N THR A 112 -6.90 -4.50 -14.34
CA THR A 112 -7.68 -5.50 -15.08
C THR A 112 -6.89 -5.98 -16.30
N PRO A 113 -6.48 -7.26 -16.37
CA PRO A 113 -5.73 -7.77 -17.51
C PRO A 113 -6.56 -7.73 -18.80
N SER A 114 -5.93 -7.24 -19.87
CA SER A 114 -6.39 -7.31 -21.25
C SER A 114 -6.23 -8.72 -21.84
N ALA A 115 -6.86 -8.98 -22.99
CA ALA A 115 -6.71 -10.26 -23.69
C ALA A 115 -5.25 -10.52 -24.10
N GLY A 116 -4.55 -9.50 -24.62
CA GLY A 116 -3.14 -9.62 -25.00
C GLY A 116 -2.23 -9.94 -23.81
N GLU A 117 -2.46 -9.29 -22.66
CA GLU A 117 -1.71 -9.60 -21.44
C GLU A 117 -2.00 -11.01 -20.93
N LEU A 118 -3.22 -11.53 -21.09
CA LEU A 118 -3.50 -12.92 -20.76
C LEU A 118 -2.71 -13.87 -21.68
N ASP A 119 -2.58 -13.57 -22.95
CA ASP A 119 -1.92 -14.48 -23.90
C ASP A 119 -0.39 -14.37 -23.93
N ASP A 120 0.18 -13.28 -23.40
CA ASP A 120 1.63 -13.05 -23.33
C ASP A 120 2.09 -12.65 -21.92
N LEU A 121 2.89 -13.53 -21.31
CA LEU A 121 3.45 -13.31 -19.98
C LEU A 121 4.38 -12.08 -19.93
N SER A 122 5.06 -11.74 -21.03
CA SER A 122 5.91 -10.55 -21.12
C SER A 122 5.08 -9.27 -20.99
N LEU A 123 3.90 -9.22 -21.62
CA LEU A 123 2.98 -8.10 -21.48
C LEU A 123 2.40 -8.04 -20.06
N ALA A 124 2.04 -9.18 -19.47
CA ALA A 124 1.56 -9.21 -18.10
C ALA A 124 2.62 -8.78 -17.07
N THR A 125 3.88 -9.15 -17.28
CA THR A 125 5.00 -8.75 -16.41
C THR A 125 5.37 -7.28 -16.60
N GLN A 126 5.29 -6.74 -17.81
CA GLN A 126 5.40 -5.29 -18.05
C GLN A 126 4.28 -4.53 -17.31
N ARG A 127 3.05 -5.06 -17.31
CA ARG A 127 1.96 -4.43 -16.54
C ARG A 127 2.24 -4.43 -15.04
N LEU A 128 2.73 -5.54 -14.49
CA LEU A 128 3.16 -5.60 -13.09
C LEU A 128 4.27 -4.58 -12.81
N TRP A 129 5.21 -4.41 -13.74
CA TRP A 129 6.26 -3.41 -13.63
C TRP A 129 5.69 -2.00 -13.50
N ASP A 130 4.74 -1.63 -14.37
CA ASP A 130 4.11 -0.31 -14.40
C ASP A 130 3.22 -0.03 -13.17
N LEU A 131 2.72 -1.09 -12.53
CA LEU A 131 1.89 -1.01 -11.32
C LEU A 131 2.69 -0.96 -10.02
N ASP A 132 4.01 -1.18 -10.08
CA ASP A 132 4.87 -1.22 -8.90
C ASP A 132 5.26 0.18 -8.42
N PHE A 133 4.34 0.76 -7.66
CA PHE A 133 4.55 2.05 -6.98
C PHE A 133 5.39 1.94 -5.70
N GLN A 134 5.74 0.72 -5.26
CA GLN A 134 6.57 0.52 -4.07
C GLN A 134 8.06 0.43 -4.42
N ARG A 135 8.38 0.19 -5.70
CA ARG A 135 9.72 0.22 -6.27
C ARG A 135 10.52 1.45 -5.84
N LEU A 136 11.73 1.20 -5.35
CA LEU A 136 12.67 2.25 -4.97
C LEU A 136 13.33 2.84 -6.22
N VAL A 137 13.55 4.15 -6.21
CA VAL A 137 14.15 4.88 -7.33
C VAL A 137 15.67 5.08 -7.10
N PRO A 138 16.55 4.60 -8.01
CA PRO A 138 17.99 4.84 -7.90
C PRO A 138 18.34 6.32 -7.85
N GLY A 139 19.31 6.70 -7.02
CA GLY A 139 19.73 8.09 -6.79
C GLY A 139 18.73 8.93 -5.98
N VAL A 140 17.52 8.43 -5.73
CA VAL A 140 16.54 9.07 -4.86
C VAL A 140 16.38 8.27 -3.58
N ASP A 141 15.95 7.02 -3.66
CA ASP A 141 15.66 6.17 -2.50
C ASP A 141 16.89 5.36 -2.05
N TYR A 142 17.79 5.02 -2.97
CA TYR A 142 19.03 4.29 -2.70
C TYR A 142 20.13 4.64 -3.71
N GLU A 143 21.39 4.38 -3.37
CA GLU A 143 22.54 4.46 -4.29
C GLU A 143 23.39 3.19 -4.15
N ILE A 144 23.77 2.61 -5.29
CA ILE A 144 24.69 1.47 -5.36
C ILE A 144 26.06 1.91 -5.89
N GLN A 145 27.12 1.24 -5.43
CA GLN A 145 28.48 1.37 -5.91
C GLN A 145 28.93 0.04 -6.50
N LEU A 146 28.83 -0.08 -7.83
CA LEU A 146 29.18 -1.30 -8.58
C LEU A 146 30.68 -1.64 -8.51
N GLN A 147 31.52 -0.67 -8.16
CA GLN A 147 32.97 -0.82 -8.04
C GLN A 147 33.59 -1.35 -9.34
N SER A 148 34.65 -2.17 -9.26
CA SER A 148 35.37 -2.62 -10.45
C SER A 148 34.79 -3.92 -11.01
N ASP A 149 34.73 -4.01 -12.34
CA ASP A 149 34.30 -5.23 -13.02
C ASP A 149 35.21 -6.41 -12.66
N LYS A 150 34.59 -7.53 -12.26
CA LYS A 150 35.30 -8.77 -11.99
C LYS A 150 35.12 -9.75 -13.14
N LYS A 151 36.23 -10.18 -13.74
CA LYS A 151 36.21 -11.27 -14.73
C LYS A 151 36.22 -12.63 -14.01
N PRO A 152 35.60 -13.68 -14.58
CA PRO A 152 35.52 -14.99 -13.92
C PRO A 152 36.87 -15.60 -13.52
N TYR A 153 37.95 -15.23 -14.21
CA TYR A 153 39.33 -15.70 -13.96
C TYR A 153 40.18 -14.76 -13.10
N ALA A 154 39.65 -13.61 -12.68
CA ALA A 154 40.38 -12.67 -11.84
C ALA A 154 40.39 -13.13 -10.37
N VAL A 155 41.58 -13.21 -9.79
CA VAL A 155 41.81 -13.59 -8.39
C VAL A 155 41.82 -12.33 -7.52
N GLY A 156 41.21 -12.40 -6.33
CA GLY A 156 41.12 -11.29 -5.38
C GLY A 156 39.75 -10.61 -5.35
N ASP A 157 39.46 -9.88 -4.28
CA ASP A 157 38.30 -8.99 -4.24
C ASP A 157 38.57 -7.76 -5.11
N SER A 158 37.56 -7.32 -5.85
CA SER A 158 37.61 -6.11 -6.70
C SER A 158 36.53 -5.10 -6.29
N ALA A 159 35.89 -5.37 -5.15
CA ALA A 159 34.77 -4.63 -4.59
C ALA A 159 34.94 -4.46 -3.07
N ASP A 160 35.99 -3.73 -2.67
CA ASP A 160 36.36 -3.50 -1.25
C ASP A 160 35.31 -2.73 -0.41
N LEU A 161 34.29 -2.16 -1.04
CA LEU A 161 33.21 -1.40 -0.40
C LEU A 161 31.87 -2.16 -0.45
N PRO A 162 30.89 -1.84 0.42
CA PRO A 162 29.56 -2.44 0.33
C PRO A 162 28.84 -2.08 -0.97
N LEU A 163 28.03 -2.97 -1.56
CA LEU A 163 27.28 -2.66 -2.80
C LEU A 163 26.36 -1.44 -2.64
N PHE A 164 25.64 -1.34 -1.52
CA PHE A 164 24.80 -0.19 -1.23
C PHE A 164 25.61 0.88 -0.51
N LYS A 165 25.72 2.06 -1.13
CA LYS A 165 26.27 3.25 -0.46
C LYS A 165 25.26 3.81 0.53
N TYR A 166 23.98 3.82 0.17
CA TYR A 166 22.88 4.05 1.09
C TYR A 166 21.58 3.43 0.58
N VAL A 167 20.69 3.11 1.52
CA VAL A 167 19.25 2.98 1.31
C VAL A 167 18.61 3.91 2.32
N LYS A 168 17.68 4.78 1.90
CA LYS A 168 17.12 5.76 2.84
C LYS A 168 16.31 5.07 3.95
N PRO A 169 16.51 5.41 5.24
CA PRO A 169 15.80 4.74 6.33
C PRO A 169 14.26 4.89 6.27
N ASP A 170 13.76 6.01 5.74
CA ASP A 170 12.32 6.27 5.63
C ASP A 170 11.63 5.32 4.63
N VAL A 171 12.34 4.82 3.62
CA VAL A 171 11.76 3.85 2.68
C VAL A 171 11.58 2.47 3.31
N LEU A 172 12.47 2.08 4.22
CA LEU A 172 12.39 0.82 4.97
C LEU A 172 11.27 0.85 6.02
N GLN A 173 10.88 2.05 6.48
CA GLN A 173 9.76 2.25 7.41
C GLN A 173 8.39 2.26 6.71
N ARG A 174 8.34 2.20 5.36
CA ARG A 174 7.06 2.10 4.64
C ARG A 174 6.36 0.79 5.04
N PRO A 175 5.02 0.76 5.12
CA PRO A 175 4.28 -0.39 5.67
C PRO A 175 4.66 -1.74 5.05
N LEU A 176 4.73 -1.83 3.72
CA LEU A 176 5.10 -3.06 3.02
C LEU A 176 6.54 -3.50 3.32
N TRP A 177 7.51 -2.59 3.16
CA TRP A 177 8.92 -2.90 3.39
C TRP A 177 9.18 -3.26 4.86
N SER A 178 8.58 -2.55 5.81
CA SER A 178 8.70 -2.88 7.24
C SER A 178 8.11 -4.25 7.59
N ALA A 179 7.00 -4.64 6.94
CA ALA A 179 6.40 -5.96 7.14
C ALA A 179 7.25 -7.06 6.47
N PHE A 180 7.86 -6.78 5.32
CA PHE A 180 8.77 -7.70 4.64
C PHE A 180 10.06 -7.93 5.45
N ILE A 181 10.68 -6.87 5.96
CA ILE A 181 11.91 -6.96 6.76
C ILE A 181 11.66 -7.77 8.04
N ALA A 182 10.53 -7.54 8.72
CA ALA A 182 10.16 -8.32 9.90
C ALA A 182 10.09 -9.84 9.62
N LEU A 183 9.75 -10.25 8.38
CA LEU A 183 9.80 -11.66 8.00
C LEU A 183 11.22 -12.19 7.84
N LEU A 184 12.18 -11.36 7.41
CA LEU A 184 13.56 -11.79 7.21
C LEU A 184 14.26 -12.06 8.55
N ASP A 185 13.96 -11.24 9.57
CA ASP A 185 14.56 -11.35 10.91
C ASP A 185 14.21 -12.71 11.58
N ASN A 186 13.08 -13.33 11.23
CA ASN A 186 12.68 -14.64 11.77
C ASN A 186 13.64 -15.77 11.37
N TYR A 187 14.38 -15.59 10.28
CA TYR A 187 15.22 -16.64 9.68
C TYR A 187 16.72 -16.43 9.94
N GLU A 188 17.11 -15.40 10.71
CA GLU A 188 18.50 -15.24 11.19
C GLU A 188 18.84 -16.18 12.37
N ALA A 189 17.86 -16.91 12.94
CA ALA A 189 18.03 -17.70 14.16
C ALA A 189 18.19 -19.22 13.92
N ALA A 190 19.46 -19.68 14.01
CA ALA A 190 19.90 -21.04 14.34
C ALA A 190 19.46 -22.20 13.41
N ALA A 191 20.27 -22.46 12.38
CA ALA A 191 20.25 -23.70 11.62
C ALA A 191 20.26 -24.95 12.52
N GLY A 192 19.38 -25.92 12.23
CA GLY A 192 19.42 -27.29 12.80
C GLY A 192 18.40 -27.60 13.91
N GLN A 193 17.42 -26.72 14.19
CA GLN A 193 16.29 -27.04 15.06
C GLN A 193 15.00 -27.14 14.23
N ALA A 194 14.08 -28.02 14.61
CA ALA A 194 12.76 -28.09 13.98
C ALA A 194 12.05 -26.73 14.18
N GLU A 195 11.74 -26.06 13.07
CA GLU A 195 11.10 -24.75 13.11
C GLU A 195 9.69 -24.92 13.65
N ARG A 196 9.40 -24.20 14.74
CA ARG A 196 8.05 -24.12 15.28
C ARG A 196 7.53 -22.72 15.01
N VAL A 197 6.62 -22.62 14.04
CA VAL A 197 5.96 -21.35 13.73
C VAL A 197 5.35 -20.78 15.01
N THR A 198 5.86 -19.64 15.45
CA THR A 198 5.37 -18.93 16.62
C THR A 198 4.11 -18.15 16.27
N ARG A 199 3.30 -17.82 17.28
CA ARG A 199 2.15 -16.92 17.07
C ARG A 199 2.56 -15.54 16.55
N GLN A 200 3.80 -15.13 16.79
CA GLN A 200 4.34 -13.87 16.29
C GLN A 200 4.59 -13.97 14.79
N GLU A 201 5.26 -15.03 14.33
CA GLU A 201 5.50 -15.29 12.90
C GLU A 201 4.18 -15.42 12.12
N GLU A 202 3.16 -16.08 12.67
CA GLU A 202 1.82 -16.11 12.07
C GLU A 202 1.22 -14.71 11.86
N GLN A 203 1.40 -13.82 12.85
CA GLN A 203 0.93 -12.44 12.77
C GLN A 203 1.72 -11.62 11.75
N GLU A 204 3.03 -11.84 11.65
CA GLU A 204 3.90 -11.18 10.68
C GLU A 204 3.59 -11.63 9.25
N ASN A 205 3.36 -12.94 9.03
CA ASN A 205 2.90 -13.51 7.76
C ASN A 205 1.57 -12.88 7.32
N ALA A 206 0.59 -12.84 8.24
CA ALA A 206 -0.71 -12.23 7.98
C ALA A 206 -0.61 -10.72 7.70
N ARG A 207 0.24 -10.01 8.44
CA ARG A 207 0.51 -8.58 8.24
C ARG A 207 1.14 -8.32 6.88
N PHE A 208 2.17 -9.07 6.51
CA PHE A 208 2.83 -8.94 5.21
C PHE A 208 1.86 -9.15 4.05
N LEU A 209 1.10 -10.25 4.06
CA LEU A 209 0.11 -10.49 3.01
C LEU A 209 -0.97 -9.41 2.97
N SER A 210 -1.43 -8.91 4.12
CA SER A 210 -2.35 -7.78 4.17
C SER A 210 -1.79 -6.53 3.47
N GLU A 211 -0.51 -6.20 3.69
CA GLU A 211 0.15 -5.09 3.00
C GLU A 211 0.33 -5.35 1.50
N VAL A 212 0.72 -6.57 1.11
CA VAL A 212 0.88 -6.96 -0.31
C VAL A 212 -0.44 -6.79 -1.07
N PHE A 213 -1.57 -7.22 -0.50
CA PHE A 213 -2.90 -7.13 -1.15
C PHE A 213 -3.44 -5.72 -1.30
N LYS A 214 -2.93 -4.75 -0.53
CA LYS A 214 -3.28 -3.33 -0.74
C LYS A 214 -2.69 -2.79 -2.05
N ASN A 215 -1.63 -3.40 -2.57
CA ASN A 215 -0.89 -2.90 -3.72
C ASN A 215 -1.55 -3.28 -5.06
N PRO A 216 -1.59 -2.37 -6.04
CA PRO A 216 -2.13 -2.65 -7.38
C PRO A 216 -1.49 -3.85 -8.08
N CYS A 217 -0.19 -4.11 -7.88
CA CYS A 217 0.49 -5.29 -8.43
C CYS A 217 -0.20 -6.60 -8.01
N MET A 218 -0.48 -6.78 -6.72
CA MET A 218 -1.11 -8.02 -6.25
C MET A 218 -2.56 -8.11 -6.72
N LYS A 219 -3.29 -6.99 -6.77
CA LYS A 219 -4.65 -6.95 -7.34
C LYS A 219 -4.67 -7.36 -8.81
N TYR A 220 -3.69 -6.92 -9.59
CA TYR A 220 -3.54 -7.34 -10.98
C TYR A 220 -3.18 -8.82 -11.09
N ALA A 221 -2.19 -9.29 -10.32
CA ALA A 221 -1.78 -10.70 -10.29
C ALA A 221 -2.95 -11.63 -9.94
N HIS A 222 -3.74 -11.27 -8.91
CA HIS A 222 -4.94 -12.03 -8.54
C HIS A 222 -5.94 -12.10 -9.70
N ARG A 223 -6.29 -10.96 -10.31
CA ARG A 223 -7.22 -10.92 -11.45
C ARG A 223 -6.72 -11.71 -12.65
N TYR A 224 -5.42 -11.63 -12.92
CA TYR A 224 -4.75 -12.41 -13.97
C TYR A 224 -4.91 -13.92 -13.71
N LEU A 225 -4.58 -14.38 -12.51
CA LEU A 225 -4.67 -15.79 -12.15
C LEU A 225 -6.13 -16.29 -12.13
N VAL A 226 -7.08 -15.48 -11.68
CA VAL A 226 -8.52 -15.80 -11.73
C VAL A 226 -8.98 -15.98 -13.18
N LYS A 227 -8.64 -15.04 -14.07
CA LYS A 227 -8.98 -15.15 -15.51
C LYS A 227 -8.30 -16.34 -16.19
N LYS A 228 -7.14 -16.77 -15.70
CA LYS A 228 -6.44 -17.99 -16.16
C LYS A 228 -6.94 -19.28 -15.49
N GLY A 229 -7.91 -19.20 -14.57
CA GLY A 229 -8.42 -20.37 -13.84
C GLY A 229 -7.39 -21.01 -12.90
N LYS A 230 -6.43 -20.21 -12.38
CA LYS A 230 -5.33 -20.67 -11.51
C LYS A 230 -5.46 -20.22 -10.05
N ALA A 231 -6.43 -19.34 -9.75
CA ALA A 231 -6.70 -18.84 -8.41
C ALA A 231 -8.21 -18.71 -8.18
N PRO A 232 -8.68 -18.84 -6.92
CA PRO A 232 -10.06 -18.57 -6.58
C PRO A 232 -10.37 -17.07 -6.71
N ALA A 233 -11.59 -16.75 -7.16
CA ALA A 233 -12.03 -15.36 -7.27
C ALA A 233 -12.20 -14.66 -5.91
N ASN A 234 -12.49 -15.44 -4.85
CA ASN A 234 -12.63 -14.91 -3.50
C ASN A 234 -11.25 -14.52 -2.94
N GLU A 235 -11.09 -13.26 -2.55
CA GLU A 235 -9.81 -12.73 -2.05
C GLU A 235 -9.32 -13.44 -0.78
N THR A 236 -10.21 -13.79 0.14
CA THR A 236 -9.85 -14.53 1.37
C THR A 236 -9.33 -15.92 1.03
N GLN A 237 -9.98 -16.64 0.11
CA GLN A 237 -9.49 -17.93 -0.36
C GLN A 237 -8.14 -17.80 -1.07
N PHE A 238 -7.93 -16.74 -1.86
CA PHE A 238 -6.66 -16.50 -2.53
C PHE A 238 -5.54 -16.15 -1.53
N LYS A 239 -5.84 -15.39 -0.46
CA LYS A 239 -4.91 -15.15 0.65
C LYS A 239 -4.51 -16.45 1.34
N ASN A 240 -5.47 -17.34 1.59
CA ASN A 240 -5.18 -18.66 2.17
C ASN A 240 -4.31 -19.51 1.23
N GLN A 241 -4.59 -19.48 -0.08
CA GLN A 241 -3.77 -20.16 -1.08
C GLN A 241 -2.32 -19.64 -1.07
N LEU A 242 -2.12 -18.32 -0.94
CA LEU A 242 -0.77 -17.73 -0.85
C LEU A 242 -0.09 -18.03 0.48
N LEU A 243 -0.84 -18.06 1.59
CA LEU A 243 -0.32 -18.48 2.89
C LEU A 243 0.25 -19.90 2.80
N GLU A 244 -0.52 -20.84 2.25
CA GLU A 244 -0.09 -22.22 2.06
C GLU A 244 1.11 -22.33 1.11
N LEU A 245 1.07 -21.61 -0.03
CA LEU A 245 2.13 -21.67 -1.03
C LEU A 245 3.48 -21.13 -0.54
N TRP A 246 3.47 -20.01 0.19
CA TRP A 246 4.69 -19.30 0.57
C TRP A 246 5.15 -19.62 1.99
N PHE A 247 4.22 -19.82 2.93
CA PHE A 247 4.52 -20.01 4.35
C PHE A 247 4.12 -21.40 4.87
N GLY A 248 3.50 -22.24 4.03
CA GLY A 248 3.29 -23.64 4.36
C GLY A 248 4.65 -24.34 4.47
N LEU A 249 4.91 -24.94 5.64
CA LEU A 249 6.10 -25.73 5.85
C LEU A 249 6.01 -27.02 5.04
N TYR A 250 7.09 -27.36 4.35
CA TYR A 250 7.28 -28.66 3.71
C TYR A 250 8.63 -29.23 4.10
N ARG A 251 8.79 -30.54 3.91
CA ARG A 251 10.00 -31.28 4.27
C ARG A 251 11.05 -31.23 3.17
N ARG A 252 12.28 -30.79 3.49
CA ARG A 252 13.48 -30.86 2.64
C ARG A 252 14.57 -31.78 3.20
N VAL A 253 14.89 -31.70 4.49
CA VAL A 253 15.87 -32.55 5.20
C VAL A 253 15.20 -33.22 6.41
N VAL A 254 14.54 -32.44 7.26
CA VAL A 254 13.70 -32.89 8.37
C VAL A 254 12.24 -32.50 8.10
N GLU A 255 11.29 -33.21 8.70
CA GLU A 255 9.87 -32.86 8.54
C GLU A 255 9.60 -31.41 8.98
N ASN A 256 8.97 -30.61 8.11
CA ASN A 256 8.61 -29.19 8.32
C ASN A 256 9.81 -28.26 8.58
N ASP A 257 10.84 -28.32 7.74
CA ASP A 257 12.08 -27.58 7.94
C ASP A 257 12.31 -26.43 6.95
N SER A 258 11.39 -26.19 6.00
CA SER A 258 11.48 -25.02 5.13
C SER A 258 10.15 -24.58 4.54
N SER A 259 10.09 -23.30 4.15
CA SER A 259 8.97 -22.68 3.42
C SER A 259 9.35 -22.16 2.02
N GLY A 260 8.35 -21.82 1.20
CA GLY A 260 8.57 -21.21 -0.10
C GLY A 260 9.18 -19.80 0.01
N PHE A 261 8.82 -19.09 1.08
CA PHE A 261 9.30 -17.74 1.36
C PHE A 261 10.81 -17.74 1.68
N GLU A 262 11.27 -18.61 2.59
CA GLU A 262 12.70 -18.76 2.88
C GLU A 262 13.51 -19.05 1.62
N HIS A 263 13.06 -20.04 0.86
CA HIS A 263 13.81 -20.51 -0.30
C HIS A 263 14.03 -19.42 -1.35
N VAL A 264 13.05 -18.53 -1.54
CA VAL A 264 13.08 -17.49 -2.58
C VAL A 264 13.64 -16.17 -2.06
N PHE A 265 13.31 -15.76 -0.83
CA PHE A 265 13.59 -14.41 -0.33
C PHE A 265 14.71 -14.33 0.70
N VAL A 266 14.85 -15.33 1.58
CA VAL A 266 15.96 -15.37 2.55
C VAL A 266 17.24 -15.85 1.85
N GLY A 267 17.07 -16.72 0.85
CA GLY A 267 18.17 -17.37 0.14
C GLY A 267 18.68 -18.56 0.94
N GLU A 268 18.87 -19.70 0.29
CA GLU A 268 19.32 -20.92 0.98
C GLU A 268 20.65 -20.70 1.70
N SER A 269 20.65 -20.71 3.03
CA SER A 269 21.83 -21.12 3.80
C SER A 269 21.87 -22.64 3.84
N LYS A 270 22.37 -23.26 2.76
CA LYS A 270 23.00 -24.58 2.91
C LYS A 270 24.31 -24.36 3.65
N ASN A 271 24.31 -24.59 4.96
CA ASN A 271 25.52 -24.94 5.69
C ASN A 271 25.79 -26.44 5.52
#